data_AF-A0A0G1K7U7-F1
#
_entry.id   AF-A0A0G1K7U7-F1
#
_cell.length_a   1.000
_cell.length_b   1.000
_cell.length_c   1.000
_cell.angle_alpha   90.00
_cell.angle_beta   90.00
_cell.angle_gamma   90.00
#
_symmetry.space_group_name_H-M   'P 1'
#
loop_
_entity.id
_entity.type
_entity.pdbx_description
1 polymer ?
#
loop_
_entity_poly.entity_id
_entity_poly.type
_entity_poly.pdbx_seq_one_letter_code
_entity_poly.pdbx_strand_id
1 'polypeptide(L)'
;MKNPILIIVAVVAIIAVAAVYVYRSGTNEVLVSPAPIESTTEGTTFAWLFAEAKTNNLDGLPKTDIFLTITYNHRSIERLVDTVPGGCSLLEGQIFEGDISTAGSVQCYSAGFGQQYRVTQSGNVFIVERKFFEEALPDITPSVYEWEAVSEFSFD
;
A
#
# COMPACT_ATOMS: atom_id res chain seq x y z
N MET A 1 -0.85 26.10 54.67
CA MET A 1 -1.98 25.25 54.24
C MET A 1 -2.03 25.30 52.71
N LYS A 2 -1.74 24.20 52.02
CA LYS A 2 -1.76 24.14 50.54
C LYS A 2 -3.22 24.27 50.08
N ASN A 3 -3.53 25.27 49.26
CA ASN A 3 -4.89 25.61 48.86
C ASN A 3 -5.34 24.66 47.72
N PRO A 4 -6.18 23.65 47.99
CA PRO A 4 -6.45 22.55 47.04
C PRO A 4 -7.15 23.03 45.76
N ILE A 5 -7.84 24.17 45.84
CA ILE A 5 -8.53 24.81 44.71
C ILE A 5 -7.55 25.23 43.61
N LEU A 6 -6.36 25.72 43.98
CA LEU A 6 -5.33 26.17 43.03
C LEU A 6 -4.72 25.00 42.24
N ILE A 7 -4.67 23.81 42.85
CA ILE A 7 -4.15 22.59 42.21
C ILE A 7 -5.15 22.09 41.16
N ILE A 8 -6.44 22.10 41.47
CA ILE A 8 -7.49 21.64 40.56
C ILE A 8 -7.55 22.51 39.30
N VAL A 9 -7.46 23.84 39.46
CA VAL A 9 -7.46 24.78 38.32
C VAL A 9 -6.24 24.55 37.40
N ALA A 10 -5.07 24.29 37.97
CA ALA A 10 -3.86 24.02 37.20
C ALA A 10 -3.98 22.71 36.38
N VAL A 11 -4.56 21.65 36.96
CA VAL A 11 -4.74 20.37 36.27
C VAL A 11 -5.73 20.50 35.10
N VAL A 12 -6.85 21.21 35.30
CA VAL A 12 -7.85 21.43 34.24
C VAL A 12 -7.26 22.24 33.09
N ALA A 13 -6.44 23.26 33.38
CA ALA A 13 -5.76 24.05 32.36
C ALA A 13 -4.77 23.21 31.52
N ILE A 14 -4.01 22.30 32.16
CA ILE A 14 -3.07 21.42 31.45
C ILE A 14 -3.80 20.46 30.52
N ILE A 15 -4.91 19.86 30.97
CA ILE A 15 -5.71 18.94 30.15
C ILE A 15 -6.30 19.67 28.94
N ALA A 16 -6.81 20.89 29.13
CA ALA A 16 -7.36 21.70 28.04
C ALA A 16 -6.30 22.05 26.97
N VAL A 17 -5.08 22.38 27.39
CA VAL A 17 -3.96 22.66 26.47
C VAL A 17 -3.53 21.40 25.72
N ALA A 18 -3.46 20.25 26.40
CA ALA A 18 -3.12 18.97 25.77
C ALA A 18 -4.18 18.55 24.72
N ALA A 19 -5.47 18.73 25.02
CA ALA A 19 -6.55 18.43 24.08
C ALA A 19 -6.51 19.32 22.83
N VAL A 20 -6.23 20.62 22.99
CA VAL A 20 -6.08 21.55 21.85
C VAL A 20 -4.83 21.22 21.02
N TYR A 21 -3.74 20.81 21.67
CA TYR A 21 -2.52 20.39 20.98
C TYR A 21 -2.77 19.14 20.12
N VAL A 22 -3.41 18.11 20.67
CA VAL A 22 -3.78 16.88 19.95
C VAL A 22 -4.76 17.17 18.81
N TYR A 23 -5.76 18.03 19.03
CA TYR A 23 -6.72 18.43 18.00
C TYR A 23 -6.06 19.17 16.82
N ARG A 24 -5.07 20.05 17.11
CA ARG A 24 -4.34 20.78 16.06
C ARG A 24 -3.24 19.96 15.37
N SER A 25 -2.87 18.80 15.92
CA SER A 25 -1.92 17.88 15.27
C SER A 25 -2.62 16.84 14.37
N GLY A 26 -3.94 16.94 14.21
CA GLY A 26 -4.71 16.21 13.20
C GLY A 26 -4.45 16.73 11.79
N THR A 27 -3.66 15.95 11.05
CA THR A 27 -3.68 15.76 9.58
C THR A 27 -3.45 16.99 8.70
N ASN A 28 -2.18 17.41 8.58
CA ASN A 28 -1.66 17.72 7.24
C ASN A 28 -1.13 16.41 6.68
N GLU A 29 -1.98 15.67 5.96
CA GLU A 29 -1.49 14.59 5.10
C GLU A 29 -0.76 15.26 3.94
N VAL A 30 0.55 15.46 4.14
CA VAL A 30 1.47 15.61 3.03
C VAL A 30 1.37 14.29 2.28
N LEU A 31 0.91 14.34 1.03
CA LEU A 31 1.10 13.25 0.05
C LEU A 31 2.61 13.02 -0.05
N VAL A 32 3.12 12.12 0.80
CA VAL A 32 4.46 11.59 0.65
C VAL A 32 4.36 10.58 -0.48
N SER A 33 4.72 11.02 -1.68
CA SER A 33 5.19 10.08 -2.70
C SER A 33 6.36 9.34 -2.07
N PRO A 34 6.29 8.01 -1.83
CA PRO A 34 7.45 7.29 -1.34
C PRO A 34 8.58 7.46 -2.37
N ALA A 35 9.77 7.78 -1.89
CA ALA A 35 10.96 7.73 -2.72
C ALA A 35 11.13 6.28 -3.22
N PRO A 36 11.63 6.05 -4.45
CA PRO A 36 11.88 4.71 -4.95
C PRO A 36 12.78 3.95 -3.98
N ILE A 37 12.30 2.81 -3.48
CA ILE A 37 13.07 1.96 -2.56
C ILE A 37 13.98 1.09 -3.44
N GLU A 38 15.22 1.52 -3.62
CA GLU A 38 16.25 0.72 -4.31
C GLU A 38 16.71 -0.42 -3.39
N SER A 39 16.52 -1.68 -3.82
CA SER A 39 17.17 -2.82 -3.19
C SER A 39 17.34 -3.98 -4.17
N THR A 40 18.42 -4.72 -3.97
CA THR A 40 19.22 -5.38 -5.01
C THR A 40 18.98 -6.89 -5.08
N THR A 41 18.31 -7.34 -6.13
CA THR A 41 18.89 -8.36 -7.02
C THR A 41 19.89 -7.60 -7.88
N GLU A 42 21.22 -7.72 -7.67
CA GLU A 42 22.25 -6.78 -8.20
C GLU A 42 21.84 -6.03 -9.48
N GLY A 43 21.56 -4.73 -9.37
CA GLY A 43 21.21 -3.86 -10.51
C GLY A 43 19.73 -3.85 -10.94
N THR A 44 18.83 -4.53 -10.22
CA THR A 44 17.37 -4.48 -10.43
C THR A 44 16.71 -3.67 -9.33
N THR A 45 15.82 -2.74 -9.69
CA THR A 45 15.00 -1.98 -8.73
C THR A 45 13.53 -1.98 -9.13
N PHE A 46 12.67 -1.92 -8.12
CA PHE A 46 11.21 -1.94 -8.27
C PHE A 46 10.63 -0.69 -7.61
N ALA A 47 9.67 -0.04 -8.26
CA ALA A 47 8.95 1.09 -7.68
C ALA A 47 7.46 0.99 -8.00
N TRP A 48 6.65 0.82 -6.96
CA TRP A 48 5.19 0.82 -7.07
C TRP A 48 4.64 2.25 -6.96
N LEU A 49 3.67 2.57 -7.80
CA LEU A 49 2.94 3.83 -7.75
C LEU A 49 1.44 3.55 -7.81
N PHE A 50 0.67 4.27 -7.00
CA PHE A 50 -0.79 4.17 -6.96
C PHE A 50 -1.38 5.54 -7.30
N ALA A 51 -2.38 5.55 -8.19
CA ALA A 51 -3.09 6.76 -8.56
C ALA A 51 -4.60 6.51 -8.58
N GLU A 52 -5.39 7.54 -8.27
CA GLU A 52 -6.84 7.46 -8.49
C GLU A 52 -7.13 7.31 -9.98
N ALA A 53 -7.88 6.28 -10.34
CA ALA A 53 -8.24 6.01 -11.73
C ALA A 53 -9.26 7.04 -12.23
N LYS A 54 -9.24 7.31 -13.53
CA LYS A 54 -10.17 8.27 -14.17
C LYS A 54 -11.63 7.80 -14.20
N THR A 55 -11.89 6.53 -13.89
CA THR A 55 -13.21 5.91 -13.98
C THR A 55 -13.56 5.19 -12.69
N ASN A 56 -14.80 5.38 -12.25
CA ASN A 56 -15.36 4.62 -11.14
C ASN A 56 -15.77 3.20 -11.58
N ASN A 57 -16.04 2.33 -10.61
CA ASN A 57 -16.69 1.05 -10.86
C ASN A 57 -18.17 1.23 -11.22
N LEU A 58 -18.86 0.11 -11.51
CA LEU A 58 -20.28 0.14 -11.91
C LEU A 58 -21.20 0.73 -10.83
N ASP A 59 -20.79 0.65 -9.56
CA ASP A 59 -21.52 1.20 -8.41
C ASP A 59 -21.14 2.66 -8.13
N GLY A 60 -20.30 3.27 -8.96
CA GLY A 60 -19.86 4.67 -8.82
C GLY A 60 -18.77 4.89 -7.78
N LEU A 61 -18.14 3.84 -7.27
CA LEU A 61 -17.02 3.90 -6.31
C LEU A 61 -15.66 4.10 -7.03
N PRO A 62 -14.70 4.81 -6.41
CA PRO A 62 -13.40 5.05 -7.00
C PRO A 62 -12.60 3.75 -7.21
N LYS A 63 -11.72 3.79 -8.20
CA LYS A 63 -10.73 2.74 -8.46
C LYS A 63 -9.32 3.31 -8.31
N THR A 64 -8.36 2.43 -8.12
CA THR A 64 -6.94 2.73 -8.08
C THR A 64 -6.24 2.09 -9.27
N ASP A 65 -5.51 2.90 -10.02
CA ASP A 65 -4.54 2.47 -11.02
C ASP A 65 -3.22 2.09 -10.31
N ILE A 66 -2.71 0.89 -10.60
CA ILE A 66 -1.48 0.35 -10.03
C ILE A 66 -0.42 0.36 -11.11
N PHE A 67 0.67 1.09 -10.89
CA PHE A 67 1.81 1.13 -11.78
C PHE A 67 3.02 0.47 -11.13
N LEU A 68 3.83 -0.18 -11.96
CA LEU A 68 5.13 -0.71 -11.56
C LEU A 68 6.19 -0.20 -12.53
N THR A 69 7.25 0.36 -11.97
CA THR A 69 8.49 0.66 -12.67
C THR A 69 9.53 -0.37 -12.27
N ILE A 70 10.05 -1.08 -13.27
CA ILE A 70 11.18 -2.01 -13.11
C ILE A 70 12.39 -1.38 -13.79
N THR A 71 13.48 -1.21 -13.07
CA THR A 71 14.78 -0.89 -13.66
C THR A 71 15.64 -2.14 -13.63
N TYR A 72 16.09 -2.60 -14.79
CA TYR A 72 16.93 -3.79 -14.95
C TYR A 72 18.08 -3.47 -15.92
N ASN A 73 19.32 -3.72 -15.52
CA ASN A 73 20.52 -3.44 -16.33
C ASN A 73 20.52 -1.99 -16.89
N HIS A 74 20.23 -1.01 -16.05
CA HIS A 74 20.13 0.42 -16.38
C HIS A 74 19.03 0.82 -17.38
N ARG A 75 18.13 -0.09 -17.74
CA ARG A 75 16.92 0.19 -18.52
C ARG A 75 15.71 0.20 -17.60
N SER A 76 14.83 1.19 -17.74
CA SER A 76 13.61 1.28 -16.94
C SER A 76 12.37 1.10 -17.83
N ILE A 77 11.41 0.31 -17.36
CA ILE A 77 10.09 0.15 -17.97
C ILE A 77 9.05 0.43 -16.89
N GLU A 78 8.20 1.43 -17.12
CA GLU A 78 7.00 1.70 -16.33
C GLU A 78 5.77 1.20 -17.07
N ARG A 79 4.84 0.54 -16.36
CA ARG A 79 3.53 0.17 -16.91
C ARG A 79 2.44 0.25 -15.87
N LEU A 80 1.22 0.52 -16.37
CA LEU A 80 -0.01 0.18 -15.67
C LEU A 80 -0.10 -1.35 -15.60
N VAL A 81 -0.14 -1.87 -14.37
CA VAL A 81 -0.27 -3.29 -14.06
C VAL A 81 -1.74 -3.67 -14.00
N ASP A 82 -2.55 -2.89 -13.29
CA ASP A 82 -3.97 -3.18 -13.07
C ASP A 82 -4.75 -1.92 -12.67
N THR A 83 -6.07 -1.98 -12.77
CA THR A 83 -7.01 -0.96 -12.29
C THR A 83 -8.10 -1.62 -11.46
N VAL A 84 -8.12 -1.38 -10.15
CA VAL A 84 -8.93 -2.16 -9.21
C VAL A 84 -9.76 -1.30 -8.27
N PRO A 85 -10.93 -1.77 -7.80
CA PRO A 85 -11.75 -0.99 -6.87
C PRO A 85 -11.07 -0.81 -5.52
N GLY A 86 -11.37 0.30 -4.85
CA GLY A 86 -10.85 0.61 -3.51
C GLY A 86 -9.46 1.22 -3.52
N GLY A 87 -8.79 1.12 -2.38
CA GLY A 87 -7.46 1.71 -2.15
C GLY A 87 -6.36 0.67 -2.12
N CYS A 88 -5.16 1.07 -2.54
CA CYS A 88 -3.96 0.23 -2.53
C CYS A 88 -2.87 0.82 -1.65
N SER A 89 -2.10 -0.03 -1.00
CA SER A 89 -0.92 0.35 -0.23
C SER A 89 0.19 -0.68 -0.36
N LEU A 90 1.42 -0.25 -0.09
CA LEU A 90 2.53 -1.15 0.16
C LEU A 90 2.41 -1.74 1.56
N LEU A 91 2.70 -3.03 1.69
CA LEU A 91 2.81 -3.69 2.98
C LEU A 91 4.26 -3.58 3.45
N GLU A 92 4.58 -2.50 4.15
CA GLU A 92 5.93 -2.27 4.67
C GLU A 92 6.38 -3.43 5.57
N GLY A 93 7.56 -3.98 5.28
CA GLY A 93 8.14 -5.09 6.04
C GLY A 93 7.48 -6.44 5.81
N GLN A 94 6.53 -6.56 4.87
CA GLN A 94 5.96 -7.83 4.45
C GLN A 94 6.28 -8.09 2.98
N ILE A 95 6.82 -9.28 2.72
CA ILE A 95 7.12 -9.78 1.38
C ILE A 95 6.41 -11.12 1.26
N PHE A 96 5.50 -11.25 0.29
CA PHE A 96 4.84 -12.53 0.03
C PHE A 96 5.85 -13.57 -0.42
N GLU A 97 5.58 -14.85 -0.13
CA GLU A 97 6.44 -15.93 -0.58
C GLU A 97 6.63 -15.88 -2.11
N GLY A 98 7.87 -15.98 -2.57
CA GLY A 98 8.23 -15.92 -3.99
C GLY A 98 8.26 -14.51 -4.60
N ASP A 99 7.90 -13.47 -3.85
CA ASP A 99 8.01 -12.09 -4.29
C ASP A 99 9.49 -11.65 -4.30
N ILE A 100 9.98 -11.23 -5.45
CA ILE A 100 11.33 -10.67 -5.62
C ILE A 100 11.35 -9.14 -5.56
N SER A 101 10.18 -8.50 -5.49
CA SER A 101 10.07 -7.06 -5.31
C SER A 101 10.52 -6.69 -3.90
N THR A 102 11.75 -6.21 -3.80
CA THR A 102 12.29 -5.66 -2.54
C THR A 102 11.61 -4.35 -2.13
N ALA A 103 10.79 -3.75 -3.00
CA ALA A 103 9.99 -2.57 -2.69
C ALA A 103 8.82 -2.88 -1.74
N GLY A 104 8.63 -4.15 -1.38
CA GLY A 104 7.49 -4.63 -0.60
C GLY A 104 6.39 -5.15 -1.52
N SER A 105 5.47 -5.90 -0.92
CA SER A 105 4.30 -6.41 -1.64
C SER A 105 3.14 -5.41 -1.59
N VAL A 106 2.28 -5.42 -2.60
CA VAL A 106 1.12 -4.53 -2.69
C VAL A 106 -0.13 -5.24 -2.20
N GLN A 107 -0.97 -4.52 -1.46
CA GLN A 107 -2.32 -4.95 -1.15
C GLN A 107 -3.33 -3.87 -1.52
N CYS A 108 -4.38 -4.26 -2.23
CA CYS A 108 -5.56 -3.44 -2.49
C CYS A 108 -6.76 -4.03 -1.79
N TYR A 109 -7.66 -3.18 -1.30
CA TYR A 109 -8.83 -3.64 -0.57
C TYR A 109 -10.06 -2.75 -0.83
N SER A 110 -11.21 -3.40 -0.99
CA SER A 110 -12.52 -2.78 -1.16
C SER A 110 -13.63 -3.70 -0.70
N ALA A 111 -14.50 -3.21 0.21
CA ALA A 111 -15.79 -3.82 0.53
C ALA A 111 -15.75 -5.34 0.84
N GLY A 112 -14.82 -5.79 1.68
CA GLY A 112 -14.70 -7.21 2.06
C GLY A 112 -13.82 -8.05 1.14
N PHE A 113 -13.36 -7.50 0.01
CA PHE A 113 -12.49 -8.18 -0.94
C PHE A 113 -11.16 -7.46 -1.06
N GLY A 114 -10.09 -8.22 -1.24
CA GLY A 114 -8.78 -7.65 -1.50
C GLY A 114 -7.99 -8.43 -2.54
N GLN A 115 -6.92 -7.80 -2.97
CA GLN A 115 -5.98 -8.31 -3.96
C GLN A 115 -4.57 -8.07 -3.46
N GLN A 116 -3.74 -9.08 -3.58
CA GLN A 116 -2.33 -9.06 -3.25
C GLN A 116 -1.55 -9.13 -4.55
N TYR A 117 -0.45 -8.38 -4.66
CA TYR A 117 0.44 -8.43 -5.81
C TYR A 117 1.85 -8.75 -5.38
N ARG A 118 2.53 -9.57 -6.20
CA ARG A 118 3.95 -9.88 -6.09
C ARG A 118 4.61 -9.82 -7.45
N VAL A 119 5.93 -9.71 -7.46
CA VAL A 119 6.74 -9.82 -8.67
C VAL A 119 7.52 -11.12 -8.62
N THR A 120 7.48 -11.90 -9.70
CA THR A 120 8.31 -13.09 -9.90
C THR A 120 9.20 -12.88 -11.13
N GLN A 121 10.20 -13.74 -11.34
CA GLN A 121 11.11 -13.64 -12.48
C GLN A 121 11.36 -14.99 -13.13
N SER A 122 11.39 -14.99 -14.47
CA SER A 122 11.80 -16.12 -15.30
C SER A 122 12.75 -15.63 -16.39
N GLY A 123 14.05 -15.81 -16.20
CA GLY A 123 15.07 -15.26 -17.10
C GLY A 123 15.08 -13.73 -17.08
N ASN A 124 14.93 -13.11 -18.26
CA ASN A 124 14.87 -11.65 -18.43
C ASN A 124 13.43 -11.09 -18.40
N VAL A 125 12.46 -11.92 -18.00
CA VAL A 125 11.06 -11.55 -17.91
C VAL A 125 10.67 -11.46 -16.44
N PHE A 126 10.16 -10.29 -16.04
CA PHE A 126 9.54 -10.07 -14.74
C PHE A 126 8.03 -10.17 -14.90
N ILE A 127 7.39 -10.94 -14.02
CA ILE A 127 5.96 -11.22 -14.08
C ILE A 127 5.33 -10.64 -12.81
N VAL A 128 4.32 -9.81 -12.99
CA VAL A 128 3.48 -9.37 -11.89
C VAL A 128 2.32 -10.33 -11.76
N GLU A 129 2.18 -10.89 -10.56
CA GLU A 129 1.12 -11.82 -10.24
C GLU A 129 0.15 -11.19 -9.22
N ARG A 130 -1.12 -11.52 -9.35
CA ARG A 130 -2.21 -11.12 -8.47
C ARG A 130 -2.81 -12.34 -7.78
N LYS A 131 -3.22 -12.20 -6.53
CA LYS A 131 -4.03 -13.19 -5.82
C LYS A 131 -5.17 -12.48 -5.09
N PHE A 132 -6.38 -13.01 -5.24
CA PHE A 132 -7.54 -12.51 -4.51
C PHE A 132 -7.55 -13.02 -3.06
N PHE A 133 -8.20 -12.27 -2.18
CA PHE A 133 -8.58 -12.75 -0.87
C PHE A 133 -9.88 -12.09 -0.43
N GLU A 134 -10.55 -12.73 0.52
CA GLU A 134 -11.75 -12.20 1.16
C GLU A 134 -11.45 -11.93 2.63
N GLU A 135 -12.05 -10.89 3.17
CA GLU A 135 -12.07 -10.70 4.61
C GLU A 135 -12.88 -11.85 5.25
N ALA A 136 -12.20 -12.62 6.08
CA ALA A 136 -12.84 -13.73 6.78
C ALA A 136 -13.73 -13.20 7.91
N LEU A 137 -14.98 -13.65 7.94
CA LEU A 137 -15.73 -13.63 9.19
C LEU A 137 -15.12 -14.66 10.16
N PRO A 138 -15.14 -14.43 11.48
CA PRO A 138 -14.48 -15.31 12.45
C PRO A 138 -14.87 -16.79 12.33
N ASP A 139 -16.10 -17.06 11.89
CA ASP A 139 -16.67 -18.40 11.78
C ASP A 139 -16.63 -18.98 10.36
N ILE A 140 -16.05 -18.26 9.38
CA ILE A 140 -16.00 -18.67 7.97
C ILE A 140 -14.56 -18.71 7.51
N THR A 141 -14.12 -19.88 7.04
CA THR A 141 -12.83 -19.99 6.34
C THR A 141 -12.98 -19.38 4.94
N PRO A 142 -12.20 -18.34 4.59
CA PRO A 142 -12.28 -17.72 3.28
C PRO A 142 -11.78 -18.67 2.19
N SER A 143 -12.23 -18.44 0.97
CA SER A 143 -11.75 -19.19 -0.20
C SER A 143 -10.25 -19.02 -0.39
N VAL A 144 -9.58 -20.09 -0.80
CA VAL A 144 -8.16 -20.05 -1.20
C VAL A 144 -8.11 -19.75 -2.69
N TYR A 145 -7.40 -18.69 -3.03
CA TYR A 145 -7.19 -18.26 -4.41
C TYR A 145 -5.75 -18.52 -4.83
N GLU A 146 -5.56 -18.89 -6.10
CA GLU A 146 -4.24 -19.06 -6.69
C GLU A 146 -3.69 -17.73 -7.22
N TRP A 147 -2.37 -17.66 -7.38
CA TRP A 147 -1.70 -16.54 -8.05
C TRP A 147 -1.92 -16.63 -9.56
N GLU A 148 -2.25 -15.51 -10.19
CA GLU A 148 -2.41 -15.38 -11.63
C GLU A 148 -1.53 -14.24 -12.18
N ALA A 149 -0.96 -14.43 -13.37
CA ALA A 149 -0.18 -13.38 -14.02
C ALA A 149 -1.11 -12.27 -14.56
N VAL A 150 -0.78 -11.01 -14.26
CA VAL A 150 -1.55 -9.83 -14.70
C VAL A 150 -0.74 -8.86 -15.56
N SER A 151 0.59 -8.89 -15.46
CA SER A 151 1.46 -8.08 -16.32
C SER A 151 2.83 -8.72 -16.47
N GLU A 152 3.51 -8.43 -17.58
CA GLU A 152 4.84 -8.95 -17.90
C GLU A 152 5.76 -7.84 -18.40
N PHE A 153 7.01 -7.84 -17.96
CA PHE A 153 8.04 -6.89 -18.35
C PHE A 153 9.23 -7.67 -18.91
N SER A 154 9.44 -7.59 -20.24
CA SER A 154 10.61 -8.16 -20.90
C SER A 154 11.66 -7.09 -21.20
N PHE A 155 12.92 -7.46 -21.00
CA PHE A 155 14.12 -6.66 -21.28
C PHE A 155 15.03 -7.31 -22.32
N ASP A 156 14.47 -8.04 -23.29
CA ASP A 156 15.22 -8.58 -24.43
C ASP A 156 15.97 -7.50 -25.24
#